data_AF-A0A8B9FIM0-F1
#
_entry.id   AF-A0A8B9FIM0-F1
#
_cell.length_a   1.000
_cell.length_b   1.000
_cell.length_c   1.000
_cell.angle_alpha   90.00
_cell.angle_beta   90.00
_cell.angle_gamma   90.00
#
_symmetry.space_group_name_H-M   'P 1'
#
loop_
_entity.id
_entity.type
_entity.pdbx_description
1 polymer ?
#
loop_
_entity_poly.entity_id
_entity_poly.type
_entity_poly.pdbx_seq_one_letter_code
_entity_poly.pdbx_strand_id
1 'polypeptide(L)'
;MSTGFTSPILLSVSQTTSFSHFTLPHIKVGIAGFSIACTTHCRAGEIGTGNLPRIFFGFWPTSFIADWVCLVKHESSYNTKAVNNNGPSRDYGIFQINSKYWCEDGKTSGSKNACHISCSKFQDDNIEDDIQCAKKIAREANGLTPWYGWRDNCKGKNLSSYVNGC
;
A
#
# COMPACT_ATOMS: atom_id res chain seq x y z
N MET A 1 37.63 13.78 51.36
CA MET A 1 37.23 14.87 52.27
C MET A 1 37.06 16.12 51.44
N SER A 2 35.92 16.80 51.60
CA SER A 2 35.38 17.98 50.87
C SER A 2 34.97 17.69 49.41
N THR A 3 33.70 17.48 49.01
CA THR A 3 32.45 18.30 49.08
C THR A 3 32.59 19.68 48.42
N GLY A 4 31.69 20.15 47.55
CA GLY A 4 30.43 19.58 47.04
C GLY A 4 29.68 20.53 46.08
N PHE A 5 28.45 20.10 45.74
CA PHE A 5 27.24 20.84 45.30
C PHE A 5 27.36 21.79 44.08
N THR A 6 26.47 21.74 43.07
CA THR A 6 25.01 21.91 43.17
C THR A 6 24.24 21.29 41.99
N SER A 7 22.99 20.90 42.24
CA SER A 7 22.00 20.34 41.32
C SER A 7 21.00 21.45 40.85
N PRO A 8 19.81 21.15 40.28
CA PRO A 8 19.45 21.17 38.85
C PRO A 8 18.41 22.26 38.47
N ILE A 9 18.18 22.54 37.17
CA ILE A 9 16.98 23.28 36.70
C ILE A 9 16.43 22.66 35.40
N LEU A 10 15.15 22.26 35.44
CA LEU A 10 14.26 22.00 34.31
C LEU A 10 13.94 23.31 33.56
N LEU A 11 13.86 23.28 32.23
CA LEU A 11 13.02 24.22 31.49
C LEU A 11 12.26 23.53 30.35
N SER A 12 11.01 23.97 30.24
CA SER A 12 9.87 23.49 29.47
C SER A 12 9.82 24.01 28.02
N VAL A 13 9.27 23.17 27.13
CA VAL A 13 8.27 23.42 26.06
C VAL A 13 8.30 24.76 25.26
N SER A 14 8.26 24.63 23.93
CA SER A 14 7.34 25.28 22.97
C SER A 14 7.97 25.95 21.74
N GLN A 15 7.34 25.60 20.61
CA GLN A 15 7.51 26.05 19.23
C GLN A 15 7.64 27.57 19.07
N THR A 16 8.45 28.00 18.08
CA THR A 16 8.12 29.17 17.25
C THR A 16 8.60 28.96 15.82
N THR A 17 7.67 29.02 14.88
CA THR A 17 7.88 29.20 13.46
C THR A 17 8.31 30.65 13.18
N SER A 18 9.31 30.86 12.33
CA SER A 18 9.60 32.18 11.77
C SER A 18 10.03 32.04 10.31
N PHE A 19 9.13 32.45 9.42
CA PHE A 19 9.45 32.77 8.03
C PHE A 19 9.98 34.20 7.98
N SER A 20 11.13 34.41 7.35
CA SER A 20 11.59 35.75 6.98
C SER A 20 12.42 35.70 5.69
N HIS A 21 11.76 36.14 4.62
CA HIS A 21 12.23 37.00 3.53
C HIS A 21 13.70 36.88 3.06
N PHE A 22 13.89 36.33 1.86
CA PHE A 22 15.08 36.60 1.02
C PHE A 22 14.68 37.54 -0.13
N THR A 23 15.23 38.75 -0.12
CA THR A 23 15.21 39.68 -1.25
C THR A 23 16.31 39.32 -2.26
N LEU A 24 15.96 39.14 -3.55
CA LEU A 24 16.91 38.96 -4.66
C LEU A 24 16.85 40.16 -5.61
N PRO A 25 17.99 40.78 -5.99
CA PRO A 25 18.05 41.66 -7.15
C PRO A 25 18.43 40.87 -8.42
N HIS A 26 17.51 40.89 -9.38
CA HIS A 26 17.70 40.86 -10.84
C HIS A 26 18.79 39.99 -11.46
N ILE A 27 18.43 38.73 -11.80
CA ILE A 27 18.82 38.11 -13.09
C ILE A 27 17.62 37.28 -13.59
N LYS A 28 16.99 37.70 -14.69
CA LYS A 28 16.00 36.89 -15.42
C LYS A 28 16.75 35.88 -16.30
N VAL A 29 16.89 34.64 -15.83
CA VAL A 29 17.07 33.48 -16.72
C VAL A 29 15.77 32.69 -16.70
N GLY A 30 15.02 32.81 -17.79
CA GLY A 30 13.85 31.97 -18.03
C GLY A 30 14.31 30.56 -18.38
N ILE A 31 14.22 29.65 -17.43
CA ILE A 31 14.19 28.21 -17.71
C ILE A 31 12.77 27.74 -17.35
N ALA A 32 11.85 27.93 -18.29
CA ALA A 32 10.66 27.11 -18.37
C ALA A 32 11.13 25.71 -18.81
N GLY A 33 11.13 24.72 -17.92
CA GLY A 33 11.53 23.37 -18.34
C GLY A 33 11.90 22.34 -17.29
N PHE A 34 11.92 22.64 -15.99
CA PHE A 34 11.89 21.58 -14.99
C PHE A 34 10.45 21.35 -14.54
N SER A 35 9.80 20.40 -15.21
CA SER A 35 8.55 19.83 -14.74
C SER A 35 8.81 19.15 -13.39
N ILE A 36 8.66 19.89 -12.29
CA ILE A 36 8.50 19.32 -10.96
C ILE A 36 7.10 18.70 -10.91
N ALA A 37 6.90 17.61 -11.65
CA ALA A 37 5.63 16.90 -11.72
C ALA A 37 5.58 15.70 -10.77
N CYS A 38 6.47 15.63 -9.77
CA CYS A 38 6.50 14.48 -8.86
C CYS A 38 6.57 14.87 -7.38
N THR A 39 5.94 15.97 -6.95
CA THR A 39 6.04 16.35 -5.52
C THR A 39 4.79 16.90 -4.83
N THR A 40 3.62 17.07 -5.48
CA THR A 40 2.51 17.77 -4.79
C THR A 40 1.09 17.21 -4.97
N HIS A 41 0.89 15.95 -5.39
CA HIS A 41 -0.46 15.34 -5.42
C HIS A 41 -0.57 13.95 -4.77
N CYS A 42 0.20 13.67 -3.71
CA CYS A 42 -0.14 12.58 -2.80
C CYS A 42 0.06 13.04 -1.36
N ARG A 43 -0.96 13.73 -0.80
CA ARG A 43 -1.01 14.00 0.63
C ARG A 43 -1.35 12.67 1.31
N ALA A 44 -0.44 12.20 2.17
CA ALA A 44 -0.68 11.06 3.03
C ALA A 44 -1.85 11.37 3.97
N GLY A 45 -2.91 10.56 3.91
CA GLY A 45 -4.12 10.71 4.71
C GLY A 45 -5.34 10.28 3.92
N GLU A 46 -5.95 9.16 4.35
CA GLU A 46 -7.08 8.45 3.76
C GLU A 46 -6.70 7.53 2.58
N ILE A 47 -7.03 6.23 2.68
CA ILE A 47 -6.89 5.23 1.60
C ILE A 47 -8.00 5.51 0.57
N GLY A 48 -7.90 6.66 -0.07
CA GLY A 48 -8.57 6.98 -1.32
C GLY A 48 -7.71 6.53 -2.48
N THR A 49 -8.35 6.28 -3.62
CA THR A 49 -7.84 5.76 -4.90
C THR A 49 -6.49 6.30 -5.41
N GLY A 50 -5.94 7.39 -4.87
CA GLY A 50 -4.65 7.99 -5.27
C GLY A 50 -3.39 7.43 -4.59
N ASN A 51 -3.48 6.73 -3.45
CA ASN A 51 -2.29 6.26 -2.70
C ASN A 51 -1.89 4.81 -2.98
N LEU A 52 -2.77 4.04 -3.62
CA LEU A 52 -2.54 2.61 -3.86
C LEU A 52 -1.30 2.31 -4.71
N PRO A 53 -1.09 2.98 -5.86
CA PRO A 53 0.04 2.68 -6.75
C PRO A 53 1.38 2.77 -6.03
N ARG A 54 1.55 3.77 -5.14
CA ARG A 54 2.77 4.00 -4.34
C ARG A 54 3.16 2.83 -3.45
N ILE A 55 2.20 2.12 -2.88
CA ILE A 55 2.50 0.94 -2.05
C ILE A 55 3.06 -0.16 -2.95
N PHE A 56 2.45 -0.41 -4.11
CA PHE A 56 2.90 -1.45 -5.04
C PHE A 56 4.30 -1.21 -5.63
N PHE A 57 4.72 0.05 -5.85
CA PHE A 57 6.05 0.39 -6.40
C PHE A 57 7.23 -0.13 -5.57
N GLY A 58 7.06 -0.33 -4.26
CA GLY A 58 8.10 -0.90 -3.38
C GLY A 58 8.17 -2.43 -3.39
N PHE A 59 7.15 -3.11 -3.91
CA PHE A 59 7.01 -4.56 -3.77
C PHE A 59 7.13 -5.32 -5.08
N TRP A 60 6.84 -4.68 -6.21
CA TRP A 60 6.74 -5.34 -7.51
C TRP A 60 7.55 -4.61 -8.59
N PRO A 61 8.07 -5.32 -9.61
CA PRO A 61 8.62 -4.67 -10.79
C PRO A 61 7.59 -3.73 -11.42
N THR A 62 8.03 -2.58 -11.91
CA THR A 62 7.16 -1.55 -12.48
C THR A 62 6.26 -2.05 -13.60
N SER A 63 6.73 -3.02 -14.39
CA SER A 63 5.96 -3.66 -15.46
C SER A 63 4.74 -4.44 -14.98
N PHE A 64 4.70 -4.87 -13.70
CA PHE A 64 3.61 -5.65 -13.12
C PHE A 64 2.65 -4.83 -12.26
N ILE A 65 2.97 -3.56 -11.96
CA ILE A 65 2.15 -2.74 -11.04
C ILE A 65 0.75 -2.54 -11.60
N ALA A 66 0.63 -2.30 -12.91
CA ALA A 66 -0.67 -2.09 -13.54
C ALA A 66 -1.58 -3.33 -13.42
N ASP A 67 -1.02 -4.54 -13.52
CA ASP A 67 -1.74 -5.79 -13.30
C ASP A 67 -2.25 -5.91 -11.86
N TRP A 68 -1.40 -5.63 -10.88
CA TRP A 68 -1.79 -5.69 -9.46
C TRP A 68 -2.83 -4.63 -9.09
N VAL A 69 -2.69 -3.39 -9.59
CA VAL A 69 -3.67 -2.32 -9.35
C VAL A 69 -5.02 -2.66 -10.02
N CYS A 70 -5.01 -3.23 -11.23
CA CYS A 70 -6.22 -3.71 -11.89
C CYS A 70 -6.85 -4.88 -11.12
N LEU A 71 -6.05 -5.84 -10.66
CA LEU A 71 -6.53 -6.97 -9.85
C LEU A 71 -7.28 -6.49 -8.62
N VAL A 72 -6.68 -5.63 -7.79
CA VAL A 72 -7.33 -5.16 -6.55
C VAL A 72 -8.55 -4.28 -6.82
N LYS A 73 -8.62 -3.60 -7.98
CA LYS A 73 -9.84 -2.89 -8.41
C LYS A 73 -11.00 -3.86 -8.56
N HIS A 74 -10.78 -4.99 -9.25
CA HIS A 74 -11.83 -5.93 -9.63
C HIS A 74 -12.11 -7.01 -8.58
N GLU A 75 -11.19 -7.22 -7.64
CA GLU A 75 -11.38 -8.15 -6.53
C GLU A 75 -12.06 -7.47 -5.32
N SER A 76 -11.55 -6.32 -4.88
CA SER A 76 -11.98 -5.70 -3.61
C SER A 76 -12.48 -4.27 -3.76
N SER A 77 -12.43 -3.68 -4.96
CA SER A 77 -12.60 -2.24 -5.16
C SER A 77 -11.67 -1.42 -4.25
N TYR A 78 -10.44 -1.91 -4.05
CA TYR A 78 -9.40 -1.29 -3.21
C TYR A 78 -9.69 -1.31 -1.70
N ASN A 79 -10.71 -2.04 -1.25
CA ASN A 79 -11.08 -2.10 0.16
C ASN A 79 -10.23 -3.16 0.90
N THR A 80 -9.35 -2.70 1.79
CA THR A 80 -8.52 -3.55 2.65
C THR A 80 -9.33 -4.41 3.62
N LYS A 81 -10.59 -4.08 3.86
CA LYS A 81 -11.47 -4.79 4.80
C LYS A 81 -12.53 -5.63 4.07
N ALA A 82 -12.38 -5.83 2.76
CA ALA A 82 -13.32 -6.60 1.97
C ALA A 82 -13.36 -8.06 2.43
N VAL A 83 -14.57 -8.59 2.60
CA VAL A 83 -14.80 -10.01 2.87
C VAL A 83 -15.92 -10.51 1.96
N ASN A 84 -15.63 -11.56 1.21
CA ASN A 84 -16.62 -12.25 0.40
C ASN A 84 -16.85 -13.66 0.96
N ASN A 85 -18.11 -14.05 1.10
CA ASN A 85 -18.48 -15.37 1.62
C ASN A 85 -19.00 -16.27 0.51
N ASN A 86 -18.20 -17.27 0.15
CA ASN A 86 -18.50 -18.20 -0.92
C ASN A 86 -19.29 -19.42 -0.44
N GLY A 87 -19.53 -19.55 0.86
CA GLY A 87 -20.15 -20.73 1.48
C GLY A 87 -19.09 -21.62 2.16
N PRO A 88 -18.41 -22.53 1.43
CA PRO A 88 -17.43 -23.43 2.02
C PRO A 88 -16.08 -22.77 2.34
N SER A 89 -15.87 -21.52 1.89
CA SER A 89 -14.68 -20.70 2.16
C SER A 89 -15.02 -19.22 2.04
N ARG A 90 -14.07 -18.35 2.40
CA ARG A 90 -14.21 -16.89 2.35
C ARG A 90 -12.95 -16.27 1.76
N ASP A 91 -13.11 -15.12 1.12
CA ASP A 91 -12.01 -14.32 0.59
C ASP A 91 -11.82 -13.05 1.42
N TYR A 92 -10.56 -12.68 1.66
CA TYR A 92 -10.22 -11.62 2.61
C TYR A 92 -9.31 -10.57 2.02
N GLY A 93 -9.56 -9.33 2.39
CA GLY A 93 -8.65 -8.22 2.20
C GLY A 93 -8.59 -7.69 0.79
N ILE A 94 -7.59 -6.84 0.57
CA ILE A 94 -7.43 -6.09 -0.67
C ILE A 94 -7.19 -7.00 -1.89
N PHE A 95 -6.58 -8.17 -1.68
CA PHE A 95 -6.34 -9.19 -2.72
C PHE A 95 -7.36 -10.33 -2.74
N GLN A 96 -8.40 -10.28 -1.90
CA GLN A 96 -9.39 -11.37 -1.80
C GLN A 96 -8.74 -12.76 -1.63
N ILE A 97 -7.86 -12.89 -0.64
CA ILE A 97 -7.11 -14.12 -0.36
C ILE A 97 -8.03 -15.18 0.27
N ASN A 98 -8.13 -16.34 -0.37
CA ASN A 98 -9.09 -17.39 0.01
C ASN A 98 -8.64 -18.23 1.23
N SER A 99 -9.53 -18.40 2.20
CA SER A 99 -9.30 -19.16 3.44
C SER A 99 -9.23 -20.68 3.29
N LYS A 100 -9.61 -21.25 2.14
CA LYS A 100 -9.48 -22.69 1.93
C LYS A 100 -8.01 -23.10 1.79
N TYR A 101 -7.19 -22.20 1.26
CA TYR A 101 -5.82 -22.52 0.86
C TYR A 101 -4.77 -21.69 1.61
N TRP A 102 -5.02 -20.40 1.83
CA TRP A 102 -3.92 -19.48 2.12
C TRP A 102 -3.86 -18.99 3.56
N CYS A 103 -4.99 -18.81 4.24
CA CYS A 103 -5.03 -18.33 5.62
C CYS A 103 -6.02 -19.13 6.48
N GLU A 104 -5.89 -19.01 7.80
CA GLU A 104 -6.79 -19.63 8.76
C GLU A 104 -7.80 -18.62 9.34
N ASP A 105 -9.08 -18.98 9.34
CA ASP A 105 -10.16 -18.12 9.85
C ASP A 105 -11.04 -18.80 10.91
N GLY A 106 -10.72 -20.04 11.28
CA GLY A 106 -11.44 -20.81 12.29
C GLY A 106 -12.85 -21.23 11.90
N LYS A 107 -13.31 -20.96 10.67
CA LYS A 107 -14.64 -21.38 10.18
C LYS A 107 -14.59 -22.17 8.88
N THR A 108 -13.47 -22.13 8.17
CA THR A 108 -13.27 -22.86 6.91
C THR A 108 -12.77 -24.27 7.19
N SER A 109 -13.62 -25.27 6.96
CA SER A 109 -13.25 -26.67 7.20
C SER A 109 -12.10 -27.10 6.27
N GLY A 110 -11.05 -27.68 6.86
CA GLY A 110 -9.88 -28.20 6.14
C GLY A 110 -9.12 -27.12 5.38
N SER A 111 -8.91 -25.94 5.99
CA SER A 111 -7.98 -24.93 5.49
C SER A 111 -6.56 -25.51 5.42
N LYS A 112 -5.78 -25.10 4.41
CA LYS A 112 -4.34 -25.42 4.33
C LYS A 112 -3.47 -24.39 5.03
N ASN A 113 -3.97 -23.17 5.22
CA ASN A 113 -3.23 -22.05 5.80
C ASN A 113 -1.78 -21.94 5.27
N ALA A 114 -1.60 -21.96 3.96
CA ALA A 114 -0.27 -22.01 3.34
C ALA A 114 0.57 -20.74 3.62
N CYS A 115 -0.03 -19.59 3.89
CA CYS A 115 0.68 -18.38 4.31
C CYS A 115 0.97 -18.35 5.82
N HIS A 116 0.54 -19.35 6.59
CA HIS A 116 0.76 -19.49 8.03
C HIS A 116 0.31 -18.26 8.84
N ILE A 117 -0.86 -17.72 8.50
CA ILE A 117 -1.37 -16.46 9.05
C ILE A 117 -2.89 -16.52 9.26
N SER A 118 -3.40 -15.77 10.22
CA SER A 118 -4.85 -15.61 10.37
C SER A 118 -5.41 -14.69 9.30
N CYS A 119 -6.53 -15.06 8.68
CA CYS A 119 -7.23 -14.22 7.70
C CYS A 119 -7.71 -12.88 8.28
N SER A 120 -7.73 -12.72 9.60
CA SER A 120 -8.03 -11.43 10.24
C SER A 120 -6.95 -10.37 10.01
N LYS A 121 -5.72 -10.77 9.70
CA LYS A 121 -4.60 -9.86 9.42
C LYS A 121 -4.75 -9.14 8.08
N PHE A 122 -5.31 -9.81 7.09
CA PHE A 122 -5.66 -9.20 5.79
C PHE A 122 -6.83 -8.21 5.84
N GLN A 123 -7.33 -7.83 7.02
CA GLN A 123 -8.48 -6.91 7.18
C GLN A 123 -8.08 -5.62 7.91
N ASP A 124 -6.81 -5.24 7.84
CA ASP A 124 -6.32 -3.98 8.37
C ASP A 124 -5.70 -3.11 7.28
N ASP A 125 -5.28 -1.90 7.66
CA ASP A 125 -4.79 -0.90 6.70
C ASP A 125 -3.30 -1.12 6.33
N ASN A 126 -2.60 -2.00 7.06
CA ASN A 126 -1.23 -2.38 6.78
C ASN A 126 -1.20 -3.62 5.87
N ILE A 127 -1.03 -3.40 4.58
CA ILE A 127 -1.09 -4.48 3.58
C ILE A 127 0.23 -5.24 3.37
N GLU A 128 1.21 -5.13 4.28
CA GLU A 128 2.48 -5.83 4.12
C GLU A 128 2.28 -7.35 4.07
N ASP A 129 1.54 -7.92 5.03
CA ASP A 129 1.29 -9.35 5.08
C ASP A 129 0.39 -9.83 3.95
N ASP A 130 -0.58 -9.03 3.53
CA ASP A 130 -1.36 -9.23 2.31
C ASP A 130 -0.44 -9.39 1.09
N ILE A 131 0.52 -8.48 0.93
CA ILE A 131 1.46 -8.48 -0.20
C ILE A 131 2.38 -9.70 -0.14
N GLN A 132 2.90 -10.06 1.03
CA GLN A 132 3.75 -11.24 1.18
C GLN A 132 3.00 -12.53 0.81
N CYS A 133 1.75 -12.67 1.24
CA CYS A 133 0.94 -13.83 0.88
C CYS A 133 0.58 -13.81 -0.61
N ALA A 134 0.13 -12.67 -1.18
CA ALA A 134 -0.15 -12.56 -2.61
C ALA A 134 1.08 -12.86 -3.49
N LYS A 135 2.28 -12.47 -3.07
CA LYS A 135 3.56 -12.89 -3.69
C LYS A 135 3.74 -14.38 -3.74
N LYS A 136 3.48 -15.06 -2.62
CA LYS A 136 3.58 -16.51 -2.56
C LYS A 136 2.60 -17.16 -3.54
N ILE A 137 1.34 -16.75 -3.53
CA ILE A 137 0.30 -17.26 -4.43
C ILE A 137 0.72 -17.07 -5.90
N ALA A 138 1.16 -15.87 -6.28
CA ALA A 138 1.54 -15.58 -7.65
C ALA A 138 2.78 -16.38 -8.10
N ARG A 139 3.74 -16.62 -7.19
CA ARG A 139 4.90 -17.48 -7.46
C ARG A 139 4.49 -18.92 -7.68
N GLU A 140 3.64 -19.48 -6.81
CA GLU A 140 3.18 -20.87 -6.92
C GLU A 140 2.34 -21.10 -8.18
N ALA A 141 1.58 -20.09 -8.63
CA ALA A 141 0.77 -20.16 -9.84
C ALA A 141 1.50 -19.74 -11.13
N ASN A 142 2.76 -19.29 -11.03
CA ASN A 142 3.51 -18.67 -12.14
C ASN A 142 2.73 -17.53 -12.84
N GLY A 143 2.09 -16.67 -12.04
CA GLY A 143 1.28 -15.54 -12.53
C GLY A 143 0.06 -15.24 -11.67
N LEU A 144 -0.88 -14.47 -12.22
CA LEU A 144 -2.07 -13.98 -11.52
C LEU A 144 -3.35 -14.76 -11.85
N THR A 145 -3.21 -15.95 -12.45
CA THR A 145 -4.34 -16.81 -12.82
C THR A 145 -5.25 -17.27 -11.66
N PRO A 146 -4.82 -17.31 -10.38
CA PRO A 146 -5.72 -17.60 -9.26
C PRO A 146 -6.80 -16.54 -9.03
N TRP A 147 -6.61 -15.31 -9.51
CA TRP A 147 -7.56 -14.20 -9.34
C TRP A 147 -8.49 -14.06 -10.54
N TYR A 148 -9.76 -14.42 -10.34
CA TYR A 148 -10.80 -14.36 -11.37
C TYR A 148 -11.03 -12.91 -11.83
N GLY A 149 -11.03 -11.95 -10.90
CA GLY A 149 -11.17 -10.53 -11.19
C GLY A 149 -10.08 -10.05 -12.16
N TRP A 150 -8.83 -10.44 -11.94
CA TRP A 150 -7.74 -10.14 -12.87
C TRP A 150 -7.88 -10.85 -14.22
N ARG A 151 -8.19 -12.15 -14.21
CA ARG A 151 -8.27 -12.94 -15.44
C ARG A 151 -9.32 -12.40 -16.41
N ASP A 152 -10.47 -12.00 -15.89
CA ASP A 152 -11.61 -11.63 -16.70
C ASP A 152 -11.57 -10.12 -17.06
N ASN A 153 -10.97 -9.29 -16.18
CA ASN A 153 -10.98 -7.84 -16.36
C ASN A 153 -9.65 -7.21 -16.79
N CYS A 154 -8.51 -7.88 -16.58
CA CYS A 154 -7.18 -7.28 -16.72
C CYS A 154 -6.28 -8.00 -17.73
N LYS A 155 -6.27 -9.33 -17.71
CA LYS A 155 -5.34 -10.15 -18.52
C LYS A 155 -5.41 -9.78 -20.01
N GLY A 156 -4.26 -9.41 -20.58
CA GLY A 156 -4.11 -9.10 -22.00
C GLY A 156 -4.75 -7.79 -22.46
N LYS A 157 -5.19 -6.93 -21.53
CA LYS A 157 -5.75 -5.61 -21.84
C LYS A 157 -4.71 -4.51 -21.67
N ASN A 158 -5.00 -3.33 -22.23
CA ASN A 158 -4.20 -2.15 -21.96
C ASN A 158 -4.53 -1.61 -20.56
N LEU A 159 -3.56 -1.72 -19.64
CA LEU A 159 -3.71 -1.32 -18.24
C LEU A 159 -3.07 0.04 -17.92
N SER A 160 -2.64 0.80 -18.92
CA SER A 160 -1.96 2.10 -18.72
C SER A 160 -2.77 3.09 -17.87
N SER A 161 -4.11 3.06 -17.96
CA SER A 161 -4.99 3.91 -17.16
C SER A 161 -4.90 3.66 -15.66
N TYR A 162 -4.51 2.47 -15.22
CA TYR A 162 -4.38 2.14 -13.78
C TYR A 162 -3.14 2.73 -13.13
N VAL A 163 -2.18 3.21 -13.92
CA VAL A 163 -0.89 3.75 -13.43
C VAL A 163 -0.58 5.13 -14.02
N ASN A 164 -1.51 5.72 -14.78
CA ASN A 164 -1.32 7.04 -15.37
C ASN A 164 -1.32 8.11 -14.27
N GLY A 165 -0.36 9.04 -14.31
CA GLY A 165 -0.26 10.15 -13.36
C GLY A 165 0.26 9.77 -11.97
N CYS A 166 0.81 8.56 -11.82
CA CYS A 166 1.43 8.07 -10.59
C CYS A 166 2.96 8.14 -10.63
#